data_AF-A0A062BT72-F1
#
_entry.id   AF-A0A062BT72-F1
#
_cell.length_a   1.000
_cell.length_b   1.000
_cell.length_c   1.000
_cell.angle_alpha   90.00
_cell.angle_beta   90.00
_cell.angle_gamma   90.00
#
_symmetry.space_group_name_H-M   'P 1'
#
loop_
_entity.id
_entity.type
_entity.pdbx_description
1 polymer ?
#
loop_
_entity_poly.entity_id
_entity_poly.type
_entity_poly.pdbx_seq_one_letter_code
_entity_poly.pdbx_strand_id
1 'polypeptide(L)' 'MGEAVLYFSVEWLKECASLYILRTDTELLIEKLPDFIDLIDYLKFADIILQFNRCIRLK' A
#
# COMPACT_ATOMS: atom_id res chain seq x y z
N MET A 1 1.58 2.16 4.61
CA MET A 1 2.28 1.41 5.68
C MET A 1 1.90 1.97 7.02
N GLY A 2 1.83 1.13 8.06
CA GLY A 2 1.35 1.53 9.39
C GLY A 2 -0.07 2.11 9.36
N GLU A 3 -0.33 3.15 10.14
CA GLU A 3 -1.66 3.77 10.26
C GLU A 3 -2.21 4.35 8.95
N ALA A 4 -1.35 4.68 7.98
CA ALA A 4 -1.79 5.15 6.66
C ALA A 4 -2.68 4.13 5.93
N VAL A 5 -2.56 2.85 6.29
CA VAL A 5 -3.38 1.78 5.74
C VAL A 5 -4.86 1.96 6.08
N LEU A 6 -5.22 2.66 7.16
CA LEU A 6 -6.63 2.94 7.53
C LEU A 6 -7.34 3.89 6.56
N TYR A 7 -6.58 4.65 5.76
CA TYR A 7 -7.10 5.64 4.80
C TYR A 7 -7.21 5.08 3.38
N PHE A 8 -7.24 3.76 3.22
CA PHE A 8 -7.30 3.08 1.92
C PHE A 8 -8.60 3.35 1.12
N SER A 9 -9.65 3.83 1.78
CA SER A 9 -10.98 4.05 1.20
C SER A 9 -11.17 5.39 0.50
N VAL A 10 -10.14 6.24 0.49
CA VAL A 10 -10.23 7.58 -0.12
C VAL A 10 -10.40 7.48 -1.64
N GLU A 11 -11.38 8.18 -2.20
CA GLU A 11 -11.80 8.00 -3.60
C GLU A 11 -10.71 8.26 -4.64
N TRP A 12 -9.84 9.26 -4.44
CA TRP A 12 -8.77 9.57 -5.39
C TRP A 12 -7.71 8.46 -5.49
N LEU A 13 -7.61 7.57 -4.50
CA LEU A 13 -6.70 6.42 -4.55
C LEU A 13 -7.11 5.44 -5.66
N LYS A 14 -8.38 5.41 -6.07
CA LYS A 14 -8.86 4.58 -7.19
C LYS A 14 -8.24 4.96 -8.53
N GLU A 15 -7.78 6.20 -8.68
CA GLU A 15 -7.13 6.70 -9.90
C GLU A 15 -5.63 6.36 -9.94
N CYS A 16 -5.05 5.92 -8.81
CA CYS A 16 -3.65 5.54 -8.74
C CYS A 16 -3.48 4.10 -9.26
N ALA A 17 -2.71 3.95 -10.36
CA ALA A 17 -2.56 2.68 -11.06
C ALA A 17 -1.76 1.60 -10.29
N SER A 18 -1.05 1.96 -9.22
CA SER A 18 -0.18 1.02 -8.49
C SER A 18 -0.22 1.34 -7.00
N LEU A 19 -1.18 0.73 -6.31
CA LEU A 19 -1.39 0.89 -4.87
C LEU A 19 -1.03 -0.40 -4.15
N TYR A 20 -0.17 -0.28 -3.14
CA TYR A 20 0.32 -1.41 -2.39
C TYR A 20 0.12 -1.23 -0.89
N ILE A 21 -0.36 -2.28 -0.24
CA ILE A 21 -0.44 -2.37 1.22
C ILE A 21 0.41 -3.56 1.69
N LEU A 22 1.17 -3.37 2.77
CA LEU A 22 1.89 -4.47 3.40
C LEU A 22 0.92 -5.43 4.08
N ARG A 23 1.11 -6.72 3.84
CA ARG A 23 0.38 -7.82 4.49
C ARG A 23 0.41 -7.68 6.01
N THR A 24 1.55 -7.33 6.59
CA THR A 24 1.71 -7.16 8.04
C THR A 24 0.82 -6.04 8.60
N ASP A 25 0.57 -5.00 7.81
CA ASP A 25 -0.26 -3.87 8.26
C ASP A 25 -1.77 -4.14 8.07
N THR A 26 -2.14 -5.24 7.42
CA THR A 26 -3.55 -5.59 7.19
C THR A 26 -4.25 -6.12 8.44
N GLU A 27 -3.48 -6.49 9.46
CA GLU A 27 -4.03 -6.82 10.79
C GLU A 27 -4.75 -5.63 11.44
N LEU A 28 -4.40 -4.40 11.04
CA LEU A 28 -5.04 -3.17 11.49
C LEU A 28 -6.38 -2.90 10.77
N LEU A 29 -6.64 -3.60 9.67
CA LEU A 29 -7.85 -3.43 8.87
C LEU A 29 -8.97 -4.31 9.41
N ILE A 30 -10.08 -3.67 9.76
CA ILE A 30 -11.31 -4.35 10.16
C ILE A 30 -12.14 -4.73 8.91
N GLU A 31 -11.88 -4.06 7.79
CA GLU A 31 -12.62 -4.20 6.53
C GLU A 31 -11.81 -4.93 5.46
N LYS A 32 -12.51 -5.52 4.50
CA LYS A 32 -11.90 -6.18 3.35
C LYS A 32 -11.27 -5.15 2.43
N LEU A 33 -10.03 -5.39 1.99
CA LEU A 33 -9.36 -4.50 1.03
C LEU A 33 -10.12 -4.44 -0.30
N PRO A 34 -10.16 -3.27 -0.96
CA PRO A 34 -10.67 -3.14 -2.31
C PRO A 34 -9.79 -3.87 -3.32
N ASP A 35 -10.38 -4.32 -4.43
CA ASP A 35 -9.68 -5.08 -5.47
C ASP A 35 -8.59 -4.29 -6.23
N PHE A 36 -8.59 -2.95 -6.12
CA PHE A 36 -7.58 -2.09 -6.74
C PHE A 36 -6.30 -1.94 -5.91
N ILE A 37 -6.23 -2.57 -4.72
CA ILE A 37 -5.05 -2.50 -3.86
C ILE A 37 -4.36 -3.86 -3.80
N ASP A 38 -3.10 -3.87 -4.19
CA ASP A 38 -2.26 -5.06 -4.17
C ASP A 38 -1.63 -5.25 -2.80
N LEU A 39 -1.87 -6.43 -2.22
CA LEU A 39 -1.36 -6.80 -0.92
C LEU A 39 0.01 -7.50 -1.07
N ILE A 40 1.07 -6.84 -0.61
CA ILE A 40 2.46 -7.27 -0.79
C ILE A 40 3.12 -7.62 0.54
N ASP A 41 4.20 -8.39 0.50
CA ASP A 41 5.08 -8.61 1.66
C ASP A 41 6.34 -7.74 1.57
N TYR A 42 7.20 -7.83 2.59
CA TYR A 42 8.44 -7.08 2.64
C TYR A 42 9.45 -7.47 1.55
N LEU A 43 9.43 -8.72 1.08
CA LEU A 43 10.30 -9.16 -0.02
C LEU A 43 9.90 -8.46 -1.31
N LYS A 44 8.60 -8.49 -1.63
CA LYS A 44 8.06 -7.81 -2.80
C LYS A 44 8.20 -6.30 -2.71
N PHE A 45 8.06 -5.73 -1.52
CA PHE A 45 8.32 -4.31 -1.30
C PHE A 45 9.77 -3.93 -1.62
N ALA A 46 10.74 -4.72 -1.17
CA ALA A 46 12.16 -4.49 -1.48
C ALA A 46 12.40 -4.54 -3.00
N ASP A 47 11.85 -5.53 -3.69
CA ASP A 47 11.94 -5.63 -5.16
C ASP A 47 11.35 -4.39 -5.85
N ILE A 48 10.17 -3.93 -5.40
CA ILE A 48 9.51 -2.75 -5.96
C ILE A 48 10.38 -1.51 -5.78
N ILE A 49 10.90 -1.23 -4.58
CA ILE A 49 11.71 -0.02 -4.35
C ILE A 49 12.95 -0.01 -5.23
N LEU A 50 13.60 -1.16 -5.43
CA LEU A 50 14.79 -1.25 -6.27
C LEU A 50 14.52 -0.90 -7.75
N GLN A 51 13.27 -0.94 -8.20
CA GLN A 51 12.87 -0.51 -9.55
C GLN A 51 12.78 1.02 -9.69
N PHE A 52 12.80 1.78 -8.59
CA PHE A 52 12.66 3.24 -8.61
C PHE A 52 13.93 3.93 -8.14
N ASN A 53 14.33 4.98 -8.86
CA ASN A 53 15.50 5.80 -8.50
C ASN A 53 15.21 6.81 -7.38
N ARG A 54 13.93 6.99 -7.01
CA ARG A 54 13.49 7.94 -5.98
C ARG A 54 12.34 7.36 -5.17
N CYS A 55 12.46 7.42 -3.85
CA CYS A 55 11.40 7.08 -2.91
C CYS A 55 11.04 8.33 -2.11
N ILE A 56 9.74 8.61 -1.98
CA ILE A 56 9.22 9.74 -1.22
C ILE A 56 8.33 9.19 -0.12
N ARG A 57 8.64 9.53 1.13
CA ARG A 57 7.77 9.25 2.28
C ARG A 57 7.06 10.52 2.68
N LEU A 58 5.74 10.54 2.52
CA LEU A 58 4.88 11.54 3.13
C LEU A 58 4.69 11.16 4.60
N LYS A 59 4.86 12.13 5.50
CA LYS A 59 4.62 11.98 6.94
C LYS A 59 3.28 12.57 7.28
#